data_AF-A0A6V8DBK2-F1
#
_entry.id   AF-A0A6V8DBK2-F1
#
_cell.length_a   1.000
_cell.length_b   1.000
_cell.length_c   1.000
_cell.angle_alpha   90.00
_cell.angle_beta   90.00
_cell.angle_gamma   90.00
#
_symmetry.space_group_name_H-M   'P 1'
#
loop_
_entity.id
_entity.type
_entity.pdbx_description
1 polymer ?
#
loop_
_entity_poly.entity_id
_entity_poly.type
_entity_poly.pdbx_seq_one_letter_code
_entity_poly.pdbx_strand_id
1 'polypeptide(L)'
;LFDRRHGLRRDDFVEIMLDVRALPEGEDPWIRGRMMSRTPTSVEILTTEGRHVYIAREAVVRIDLVAHTRPAYIDDEELLRFERRDQKRRSSLHETAERKAEGKDDGHLWG
;
A
#
# COMPACT_ATOMS: atom_id res chain seq x y z
N LEU A 1 -12.83 2.92 -19.49
CA LEU A 1 -11.99 2.06 -18.64
C LEU A 1 -10.84 2.93 -18.15
N PHE A 2 -10.87 3.37 -16.88
CA PHE A 2 -9.82 4.23 -16.33
C PHE A 2 -8.48 3.48 -16.35
N ASP A 3 -7.46 4.14 -16.91
CA ASP A 3 -6.09 3.62 -17.03
C ASP A 3 -5.54 3.26 -15.64
N ARG A 4 -5.33 1.95 -15.43
CA ARG A 4 -4.75 1.42 -14.20
C ARG A 4 -3.32 1.91 -14.07
N ARG A 5 -2.93 2.42 -12.91
CA ARG A 5 -1.50 2.58 -12.57
C ARG A 5 -0.89 1.19 -12.35
N HIS A 6 -0.22 0.69 -13.37
CA HIS A 6 0.53 -0.57 -13.38
C HIS A 6 1.61 -0.57 -12.29
N GLY A 7 1.80 -1.69 -11.58
CA GLY A 7 2.92 -1.86 -10.65
C GLY A 7 2.68 -2.87 -9.53
N LEU A 8 3.75 -3.57 -9.12
CA LEU A 8 3.79 -4.50 -8.00
C LEU A 8 3.61 -3.77 -6.65
N ARG A 9 2.80 -4.33 -5.75
CA ARG A 9 2.51 -3.80 -4.42
C ARG A 9 2.79 -4.82 -3.34
N ARG A 10 2.91 -4.31 -2.11
CA ARG A 10 2.88 -5.18 -0.92
C ARG A 10 1.56 -5.94 -0.91
N ASP A 11 1.63 -7.18 -0.44
CA ASP A 11 0.56 -8.14 -0.34
C ASP A 11 0.09 -8.73 -1.68
N ASP A 12 0.66 -8.33 -2.82
CA ASP A 12 0.34 -8.95 -4.11
C ASP A 12 0.85 -10.40 -4.16
N PHE A 13 0.10 -11.27 -4.84
CA PHE A 13 0.56 -12.62 -5.15
C PHE A 13 1.39 -12.60 -6.43
N VAL A 14 2.58 -13.17 -6.35
CA VAL A 14 3.56 -13.15 -7.44
C VAL A 14 4.22 -14.51 -7.62
N GLU A 15 4.73 -14.71 -8.82
CA GLU A 15 5.71 -15.76 -9.14
C GLU A 15 7.00 -15.09 -9.58
N ILE A 16 8.13 -15.55 -9.04
CA ILE A 16 9.46 -15.02 -9.31
C ILE A 16 10.30 -16.14 -9.91
N MET A 17 10.83 -15.90 -11.10
CA MET A 17 11.81 -16.77 -11.74
C MET A 17 13.21 -16.28 -11.40
N LEU A 18 14.01 -17.18 -10.83
CA LEU A 18 15.42 -16.96 -10.54
C LEU A 18 16.31 -17.34 -11.72
N ASP A 19 17.51 -16.75 -11.75
CA ASP A 19 18.58 -17.19 -12.62
C ASP A 19 19.06 -18.59 -12.19
N VAL A 20 18.88 -19.56 -13.08
CA VAL A 20 19.28 -20.96 -12.86
C VAL A 20 20.77 -21.12 -12.53
N ARG A 21 21.62 -20.19 -12.99
CA ARG A 21 23.07 -20.21 -12.70
C ARG A 21 23.38 -19.89 -11.24
N ALA A 22 22.44 -19.28 -10.52
CA ALA A 22 22.55 -18.94 -9.10
C ALA A 22 21.99 -20.05 -8.19
N LEU A 23 21.50 -21.16 -8.75
CA LEU A 23 20.86 -22.24 -8.02
C LEU A 23 21.64 -23.57 -8.13
N PRO A 24 21.53 -24.46 -7.13
CA PRO A 24 22.00 -25.83 -7.26
C PRO A 24 21.32 -26.57 -8.42
N GLU A 25 22.05 -27.52 -9.01
CA GLU A 25 21.54 -28.29 -10.14
C GLU A 25 20.29 -29.09 -9.72
N GLY A 26 19.22 -28.96 -10.52
CA GLY A 26 17.95 -29.66 -10.30
C GLY A 26 16.94 -28.94 -9.40
N GLU A 27 17.25 -27.76 -8.86
CA GLU A 27 16.25 -26.96 -8.12
C GLU A 27 15.24 -26.26 -9.03
N ASP A 28 14.01 -26.09 -8.53
CA ASP A 28 12.97 -25.29 -9.21
C ASP A 28 13.34 -23.80 -9.12
N PRO A 29 13.56 -23.09 -10.24
CA PRO A 29 13.89 -21.67 -10.22
C PRO A 29 12.71 -20.78 -9.85
N TRP A 30 11.52 -21.35 -9.64
CA TRP A 30 10.32 -20.60 -9.31
C TRP A 30 10.08 -20.48 -7.82
N ILE A 31 9.95 -19.23 -7.36
CA ILE A 31 9.44 -18.91 -6.03
C ILE A 31 8.06 -18.28 -6.18
N ARG A 32 7.09 -18.81 -5.45
CA ARG A 32 5.70 -18.36 -5.48
C ARG A 32 5.28 -17.92 -4.09
N GLY A 33 4.47 -16.87 -4.01
CA GLY A 33 3.93 -16.45 -2.73
C GLY A 33 3.43 -15.02 -2.72
N ARG A 34 3.24 -14.52 -1.50
CA ARG A 34 2.82 -13.14 -1.25
C ARG A 34 4.04 -12.25 -1.10
N MET A 35 4.07 -11.12 -1.81
CA MET A 35 5.11 -10.12 -1.64
C MET A 35 4.92 -9.38 -0.31
N MET A 36 5.90 -9.47 0.59
CA MET A 36 5.83 -8.87 1.92
C MET A 36 6.56 -7.52 1.98
N SER A 37 7.73 -7.44 1.35
CA SER A 37 8.53 -6.22 1.31
C SER A 37 9.42 -6.16 0.08
N ARG A 38 9.89 -4.96 -0.24
CA ARG A 38 10.82 -4.72 -1.34
C ARG A 38 11.82 -3.66 -0.91
N THR A 39 13.09 -4.03 -0.96
CA THR A 39 14.21 -3.10 -0.79
C THR A 39 14.81 -2.79 -2.17
N PRO A 40 15.74 -1.82 -2.28
CA PRO A 40 16.46 -1.59 -3.52
C PRO A 40 17.17 -2.85 -4.06
N THR A 41 17.65 -3.72 -3.17
CA THR A 41 18.50 -4.88 -3.50
C THR A 41 17.79 -6.22 -3.36
N SER A 42 16.64 -6.30 -2.71
CA SER A 42 15.95 -7.55 -2.44
C SER A 42 14.43 -7.46 -2.49
N VAL A 43 13.79 -8.61 -2.65
CA VAL A 43 12.34 -8.80 -2.53
C VAL A 43 12.09 -9.88 -1.48
N GLU A 44 11.17 -9.64 -0.56
CA GLU A 44 10.74 -10.63 0.42
C GLU A 44 9.42 -11.25 0.01
N ILE A 45 9.39 -12.58 -0.06
CA ILE A 45 8.21 -13.38 -0.38
C ILE A 45 7.86 -14.29 0.79
N LEU A 46 6.59 -14.28 1.20
CA LEU A 46 6.00 -15.29 2.06
C LEU A 46 5.48 -16.43 1.17
N THR A 47 6.15 -17.59 1.22
CA THR A 47 5.82 -18.74 0.38
C THR A 47 4.56 -19.47 0.88
N THR A 48 4.04 -20.37 0.05
CA THR A 48 2.90 -21.25 0.39
C THR A 48 3.16 -22.15 1.60
N GLU A 49 4.43 -22.46 1.89
CA GLU A 49 4.85 -23.25 3.06
C GLU A 49 5.01 -22.38 4.32
N GLY A 50 4.66 -21.09 4.26
CA GLY A 50 4.78 -20.17 5.39
C GLY A 50 6.21 -19.69 5.67
N ARG A 51 7.14 -19.84 4.71
CA ARG A 51 8.52 -19.37 4.86
C ARG A 51 8.69 -17.96 4.31
N HIS A 52 9.47 -17.15 5.00
CA HIS A 52 9.94 -15.87 4.48
C HIS A 52 11.23 -16.09 3.69
N VAL A 53 11.20 -15.78 2.40
CA VAL A 53 12.34 -15.91 1.50
C VAL A 53 12.75 -14.53 1.00
N TYR A 54 14.02 -14.20 1.19
CA TYR A 54 14.62 -12.95 0.71
C TYR A 54 15.42 -13.23 -0.55
N ILE A 55 14.98 -12.66 -1.66
CA ILE A 55 15.54 -12.88 -2.98
C ILE A 55 16.36 -11.65 -3.38
N ALA A 56 17.63 -11.85 -3.73
CA ALA A 56 18.45 -10.79 -4.29
C ALA A 56 17.93 -10.40 -5.67
N ARG A 57 17.74 -9.10 -5.92
CA ARG A 57 17.16 -8.60 -7.18
C ARG A 57 18.02 -8.91 -8.41
N GLU A 58 19.34 -9.04 -8.23
CA GLU A 58 20.26 -9.42 -9.30
C GLU A 58 20.10 -10.87 -9.77
N ALA A 59 19.54 -11.74 -8.92
CA ALA A 59 19.25 -13.13 -9.25
C ALA A 59 17.85 -13.31 -9.86
N VAL A 60 17.06 -12.24 -10.02
CA VAL A 60 15.70 -12.33 -10.56
C VAL A 60 15.73 -12.11 -12.06
N VAL A 61 15.20 -13.08 -12.80
CA VAL A 61 15.01 -13.00 -14.26
C VAL A 61 13.66 -12.39 -14.61
N ARG A 62 12.60 -12.80 -13.91
CA ARG A 62 11.22 -12.34 -14.16
C ARG A 62 10.40 -12.32 -12.88
N ILE A 63 9.47 -11.37 -12.78
CA ILE A 63 8.41 -11.36 -11.77
C ILE A 63 7.06 -11.27 -12.49
N ASP A 64 6.24 -12.30 -12.33
CA ASP A 64 4.88 -12.36 -12.83
C ASP A 64 3.92 -11.98 -11.69
N LEU A 65 3.12 -10.94 -11.90
CA LEU A 65 2.03 -10.59 -10.98
C LEU A 65 0.84 -11.51 -11.25
N VAL A 66 0.51 -12.36 -10.28
CA VAL A 66 -0.63 -13.30 -10.38
C VAL A 66 -1.93 -12.60 -10.03
N ALA A 67 -1.97 -11.93 -8.88
CA ALA A 67 -3.16 -11.26 -8.41
C ALA A 67 -2.83 -10.10 -7.46
N HIS A 68 -3.56 -9.01 -7.63
CA HIS A 68 -3.61 -7.95 -6.62
C HIS A 68 -4.54 -8.33 -5.48
N THR A 69 -4.12 -8.12 -4.24
CA THR A 69 -4.95 -8.41 -3.06
C THR A 69 -5.78 -7.21 -2.60
N ARG A 70 -5.41 -5.99 -3.02
CA ARG A 70 -6.18 -4.78 -2.70
C ARG A 70 -6.99 -4.29 -3.91
N PRO A 71 -8.25 -3.86 -3.71
CA PRO A 71 -8.99 -3.16 -4.74
C PRO A 71 -8.25 -1.88 -5.15
N ALA A 72 -8.47 -1.44 -6.39
CA ALA A 72 -7.85 -0.22 -6.88
C ALA A 72 -8.38 0.99 -6.10
N TYR A 73 -7.57 1.55 -5.20
CA TYR A 73 -7.87 2.73 -4.36
C TYR A 73 -8.22 4.02 -5.12
N ILE A 74 -8.43 4.00 -6.44
CA ILE A 74 -8.66 5.23 -7.21
C ILE A 74 -10.07 5.38 -7.77
N ASP A 75 -10.90 4.33 -7.72
CA ASP A 75 -12.25 4.40 -8.29
C ASP A 75 -13.36 4.11 -7.26
N ASP A 76 -13.05 4.06 -5.97
CA ASP A 76 -14.10 4.09 -4.95
C ASP A 76 -14.58 5.53 -4.78
N GLU A 77 -15.41 5.97 -5.73
CA GLU A 77 -16.02 7.30 -5.76
C GLU A 77 -16.77 7.58 -4.46
N GLU A 78 -17.30 6.54 -3.82
CA GLU A 78 -17.98 6.62 -2.53
C GLU A 78 -17.01 6.98 -1.40
N LEU A 79 -15.83 6.34 -1.35
CA LEU A 79 -14.79 6.67 -0.37
C LEU A 79 -14.26 8.10 -0.55
N LEU A 80 -13.97 8.52 -1.79
CA LEU A 80 -13.55 9.88 -2.12
C LEU A 80 -14.60 10.92 -1.73
N ARG A 81 -15.89 10.63 -1.97
CA ARG A 81 -17.01 11.49 -1.58
C ARG A 81 -17.15 11.55 -0.06
N PHE A 82 -16.98 10.43 0.63
CA PHE A 82 -17.03 10.34 2.08
C PHE A 82 -15.93 11.19 2.74
N GLU A 83 -14.67 11.02 2.32
CA GLU A 83 -13.54 11.78 2.85
C GLU A 83 -13.69 13.29 2.62
N ARG A 84 -14.10 13.70 1.41
CA ARG A 84 -14.40 15.12 1.12
C ARG A 84 -15.51 15.66 2.00
N ARG A 85 -16.56 14.87 2.26
CA ARG A 85 -17.69 15.27 3.10
C ARG A 85 -17.27 15.39 4.56
N ASP A 86 -16.46 14.46 5.06
CA ASP A 86 -15.93 14.51 6.42
C ASP A 86 -15.00 15.72 6.62
N GLN A 87 -14.13 16.00 5.65
CA GLN A 87 -13.23 17.16 5.69
C GLN A 87 -14.02 18.49 5.71
N LYS A 88 -15.07 18.61 4.89
CA LYS A 88 -15.99 19.77 4.93
C LYS A 88 -16.73 19.89 6.27
N ARG A 89 -17.13 18.76 6.87
CA ARG A 89 -17.78 18.76 8.19
C ARG A 89 -16.82 19.26 9.27
N ARG A 90 -15.58 18.80 9.27
CA ARG A 90 -14.54 19.26 10.20
C ARG A 90 -14.24 20.75 10.07
N SER A 91 -14.11 21.27 8.86
CA SER A 91 -13.88 22.71 8.66
C SER A 91 -15.07 23.55 9.13
N SER A 92 -16.31 23.12 8.83
CA SER A 92 -17.51 23.84 9.29
C SER A 92 -17.68 23.84 10.81
N LEU A 93 -17.28 22.76 11.49
CA LEU A 93 -17.31 22.66 12.94
C LEU A 93 -16.26 23.58 13.57
N HIS A 94 -15.06 23.62 12.97
CA HIS A 94 -13.99 24.52 13.41
C HIS A 94 -14.40 25.99 13.25
N GLU A 95 -14.90 26.37 12.08
CA GLU A 95 -15.40 27.72 11.79
C GLU A 95 -16.55 28.13 12.72
N THR A 96 -17.47 27.20 13.01
CA THR A 96 -18.58 27.46 13.96
C THR A 96 -18.08 27.58 15.39
N ALA A 97 -17.03 26.83 15.78
CA ALA A 97 -16.41 26.94 17.09
C ALA A 97 -15.67 28.27 17.26
N GLU A 98 -14.92 28.71 16.24
CA GLU A 98 -14.24 30.01 16.21
C GLU A 98 -15.24 31.17 16.28
N ARG A 99 -16.30 31.14 15.46
CA ARG A 99 -17.35 32.16 15.49
C ARG A 99 -18.10 32.24 16.83
N LYS A 100 -18.25 31.10 17.54
CA LYS A 100 -18.82 31.08 18.89
C LYS A 100 -17.83 31.54 19.96
N ALA A 101 -16.53 31.42 19.71
CA ALA A 101 -15.48 31.94 20.57
C ALA A 101 -15.32 33.47 20.42
N GLU A 102 -15.36 33.99 19.18
CA GLU A 102 -15.32 35.43 18.89
C GLU A 102 -16.57 36.19 19.37
N GLY A 103 -17.73 35.52 19.46
CA GLY A 103 -18.95 36.10 20.02
C GLY A 103 -19.01 36.11 21.56
N LYS A 104 -17.95 35.66 22.23
CA LYS A 104 -17.85 35.62 23.69
C LYS A 104 -16.57 36.33 24.14
N ASP A 105 -16.43 37.59 23.74
CA ASP A 105 -15.55 38.50 24.44
C ASP A 105 -16.40 39.47 25.26
N ASP A 106 -16.65 39.05 26.50
CA ASP A 106 -16.86 39.99 27.59
C ASP A 106 -16.22 39.39 28.85
N GLY A 107 -15.04 39.92 29.15
CA GLY A 107 -14.67 40.31 30.50
C GLY A 107 -14.37 39.18 31.49
N HIS A 108 -13.09 39.09 31.86
CA HIS A 108 -12.58 38.58 33.13
C HIS A 108 -12.65 37.06 33.30
N LEU A 109 -11.49 36.42 33.13
CA LEU A 109 -11.03 35.34 33.98
C LEU A 109 -9.50 35.28 33.89
N TRP A 110 -8.89 36.03 34.84
CA TRP A 110 -7.54 36.00 35.42
C TRP A 110 -6.63 34.82 35.01
N GLY A 111 -5.33 35.00 34.83
CA GLY A 111 -4.39 35.35 35.91
C GLY A 111 -3.76 34.08 36.46
#